data_AF-A0A969I173-F1
#
_entry.id   AF-A0A969I173-F1
#
_cell.length_a   1.000
_cell.length_b   1.000
_cell.length_c   1.000
_cell.angle_alpha   90.00
_cell.angle_beta   90.00
_cell.angle_gamma   90.00
#
_symmetry.space_group_name_H-M   'P 1'
#
loop_
_entity.id
_entity.type
_entity.pdbx_description
1 polymer ?
#
loop_
_entity_poly.entity_id
_entity_poly.type
_entity_poly.pdbx_seq_one_letter_code
_entity_poly.pdbx_strand_id
1 'polypeptide(L)'
;RWVSEEDGDGAGYDIASFAPDGRPRLIEVKTTNGWERTPFQITRNELAVAEERRTEWCLFRLWNFSREPKAFELYPPLDAHVSLTAITFQASFL
;
A
#
# COMPACT_ATOMS: atom_id res chain seq x y z
N ARG A 1 13.04 -5.52 -4.90
CA ARG A 1 12.48 -6.16 -6.11
C ARG A 1 11.14 -5.50 -6.44
N TRP A 2 10.86 -5.20 -7.71
CA TRP A 2 9.61 -4.57 -8.16
C TRP A 2 8.60 -5.68 -8.46
N VAL A 3 7.70 -5.95 -7.52
CA VAL A 3 6.84 -7.14 -7.56
C VAL A 3 5.63 -6.92 -8.45
N SER A 4 5.00 -5.74 -8.41
CA SER A 4 3.86 -5.43 -9.30
C SER A 4 4.20 -5.52 -10.79
N GLU A 5 5.45 -5.23 -11.17
CA GLU A 5 5.91 -5.29 -12.57
C GLU A 5 6.27 -6.71 -13.01
N GLU A 6 6.85 -7.52 -12.11
CA GLU A 6 7.35 -8.87 -12.41
C GLU A 6 6.30 -9.98 -12.21
N ASP A 7 5.48 -9.86 -11.16
CA ASP A 7 4.53 -10.89 -10.70
C ASP A 7 3.05 -10.47 -10.89
N GLY A 8 2.79 -9.23 -11.35
CA GLY A 8 1.45 -8.64 -11.50
C GLY A 8 0.85 -8.10 -10.20
N ASP A 9 -0.42 -7.67 -10.24
CA ASP A 9 -1.16 -7.11 -9.09
C ASP A 9 -1.55 -8.16 -8.01
N GLY A 10 -1.23 -9.43 -8.26
CA GLY A 10 -1.60 -10.56 -7.43
C GLY A 10 -0.87 -10.63 -6.07
N ALA A 11 0.27 -9.96 -5.92
CA ALA A 11 1.06 -10.05 -4.69
C ALA A 11 0.51 -9.21 -3.52
N GLY A 12 -0.29 -8.18 -3.80
CA GLY A 12 -0.87 -7.27 -2.79
C GLY A 12 0.11 -6.25 -2.20
N TYR A 13 1.22 -5.97 -2.89
CA TYR A 13 2.20 -4.93 -2.60
C TYR A 13 3.08 -4.65 -3.83
N ASP A 14 3.65 -3.44 -3.93
CA ASP A 14 4.49 -3.03 -5.05
C ASP A 14 5.95 -3.47 -4.95
N ILE A 15 6.54 -3.41 -3.76
CA ILE A 15 7.99 -3.60 -3.57
C ILE A 15 8.26 -4.60 -2.44
N ALA A 16 9.00 -5.66 -2.76
CA ALA A 16 9.68 -6.48 -1.75
C ALA A 16 11.06 -5.90 -1.45
N SER A 17 11.33 -5.64 -0.18
CA SER A 17 12.57 -5.06 0.34
C SER A 17 12.94 -5.70 1.68
N PHE A 18 13.97 -5.18 2.33
CA PHE A 18 14.41 -5.58 3.64
C PHE A 18 14.66 -4.35 4.52
N ALA A 19 14.35 -4.45 5.81
CA ALA A 19 14.77 -3.50 6.82
C ALA A 19 16.30 -3.57 7.02
N PRO A 20 16.94 -2.57 7.66
CA PRO A 20 18.38 -2.60 7.92
C PRO A 20 18.84 -3.81 8.75
N ASP A 21 17.95 -4.39 9.56
CA ASP A 21 18.18 -5.61 10.34
C ASP A 21 17.92 -6.91 9.55
N GLY A 22 17.60 -6.80 8.26
CA GLY A 22 17.37 -7.93 7.37
C GLY A 22 15.93 -8.48 7.39
N ARG A 23 15.03 -7.93 8.20
CA ARG A 23 13.62 -8.38 8.19
C ARG A 23 12.94 -8.03 6.86
N PRO A 24 12.11 -8.91 6.30
CA PRO A 24 11.35 -8.60 5.09
C PRO A 24 10.48 -7.35 5.26
N ARG A 25 10.38 -6.56 4.19
CA ARG A 25 9.48 -5.43 4.07
C ARG A 25 8.69 -5.53 2.77
N LEU A 26 7.40 -5.35 2.86
CA LEU A 26 6.46 -5.39 1.74
C LEU A 26 5.82 -4.01 1.67
N ILE A 27 6.04 -3.30 0.58
CA ILE A 27 5.73 -1.88 0.52
C ILE A 27 4.71 -1.66 -0.57
N GLU A 28 3.56 -1.13 -0.17
CA GLU A 28 2.53 -0.62 -1.08
C GLU A 28 2.69 0.89 -1.23
N VAL A 29 2.85 1.39 -2.46
CA VAL A 29 3.20 2.81 -2.69
C VAL A 29 1.99 3.59 -3.17
N LYS A 30 1.64 4.67 -2.46
CA LYS A 30 0.60 5.61 -2.90
C LYS A 30 1.22 7.00 -3.08
N THR A 31 1.02 7.60 -4.24
CA THR A 31 1.62 8.90 -4.60
C THR A 31 0.59 9.99 -4.85
N THR A 32 0.93 11.24 -4.56
CA THR A 32 0.12 12.39 -4.98
C THR A 32 0.95 13.67 -5.08
N ASN A 33 0.63 14.56 -6.02
CA ASN A 33 1.15 15.93 -6.01
C ASN A 33 0.33 16.87 -5.12
N GLY A 34 -0.77 16.37 -4.54
CA GLY A 34 -1.58 17.09 -3.57
C GLY A 34 -1.00 17.03 -2.14
N TRP A 35 -1.92 17.14 -1.18
CA TRP A 35 -1.61 17.18 0.25
C TRP A 35 -1.44 15.77 0.81
N GLU A 36 -0.83 15.66 1.99
CA GLU A 36 -0.56 14.40 2.67
C GLU A 36 -1.81 13.48 2.78
N ARG A 37 -2.99 14.07 2.99
CA ARG A 37 -4.28 13.37 3.22
C ARG A 37 -5.16 13.22 1.99
N THR A 38 -4.66 13.52 0.78
CA THR A 38 -5.46 13.31 -0.44
C THR A 38 -5.94 11.85 -0.52
N PRO A 39 -7.23 11.56 -0.75
CA PRO A 39 -7.73 10.20 -0.84
C PRO A 39 -6.98 9.37 -1.89
N PHE A 40 -6.90 8.07 -1.67
CA PHE A 40 -6.20 7.13 -2.54
C PHE A 40 -6.99 5.82 -2.61
N GLN A 41 -6.78 5.07 -3.68
CA GLN A 41 -7.38 3.74 -3.82
C GLN A 41 -6.49 2.69 -3.16
N ILE A 42 -7.13 1.73 -2.50
CA ILE A 42 -6.49 0.52 -1.98
C ILE A 42 -7.36 -0.66 -2.39
N THR A 43 -6.74 -1.70 -2.94
CA THR A 43 -7.48 -2.86 -3.45
C THR A 43 -7.85 -3.84 -2.34
N ARG A 44 -8.80 -4.75 -2.62
CA ARG A 44 -9.12 -5.85 -1.70
C ARG A 44 -7.89 -6.73 -1.44
N ASN A 45 -7.08 -6.97 -2.47
CA ASN A 45 -5.89 -7.81 -2.36
C ASN A 45 -4.83 -7.17 -1.45
N GLU A 46 -4.55 -5.88 -1.65
CA GLU A 46 -3.66 -5.10 -0.78
C GLU A 46 -4.11 -5.14 0.68
N LEU A 47 -5.41 -4.93 0.95
CA LEU A 47 -5.95 -5.02 2.31
C LEU A 47 -5.80 -6.41 2.93
N ALA A 48 -6.05 -7.46 2.14
CA ALA A 48 -5.92 -8.84 2.62
C ALA A 48 -4.47 -9.18 2.98
N VAL A 49 -3.51 -8.81 2.12
CA VAL A 49 -2.08 -9.08 2.36
C VAL A 49 -1.54 -8.21 3.51
N ALA A 50 -1.98 -6.96 3.63
CA ALA A 50 -1.66 -6.10 4.76
C ALA A 50 -2.10 -6.72 6.09
N GLU A 51 -3.29 -7.33 6.11
CA GLU A 51 -3.84 -8.00 7.28
C GLU A 51 -3.16 -9.34 7.58
N GLU A 52 -2.79 -10.11 6.57
CA GLU A 52 -2.07 -11.38 6.73
C GLU A 52 -0.61 -11.16 7.19
N ARG A 53 0.06 -10.14 6.66
CA ARG A 53 1.50 -9.90 6.87
C ARG A 53 1.79 -8.59 7.59
N ARG A 54 1.04 -8.32 8.67
CA ARG A 54 1.06 -7.05 9.44
C ARG A 54 2.44 -6.56 9.86
N THR A 55 3.37 -7.49 10.16
CA THR A 55 4.72 -7.15 10.65
C THR A 55 5.69 -6.77 9.53
N GLU A 56 5.38 -7.12 8.29
CA GLU A 56 6.25 -6.92 7.12
C GLU A 56 5.67 -5.87 6.17
N TRP A 57 4.35 -5.77 6.11
CA TRP A 57 3.63 -4.90 5.18
C TRP A 57 3.49 -3.47 5.70
N CYS A 58 3.74 -2.49 4.85
CA CYS A 58 3.47 -1.09 5.13
C CYS A 58 2.98 -0.33 3.88
N LEU A 59 2.13 0.66 4.10
CA LEU A 59 1.78 1.64 3.08
C LEU A 59 2.79 2.79 3.13
N PHE A 60 3.49 3.02 2.03
CA PHE A 60 4.40 4.14 1.85
C PHE A 60 3.71 5.25 1.07
N ARG A 61 3.42 6.36 1.76
CA ARG A 61 2.75 7.51 1.19
C ARG A 61 3.77 8.56 0.76
N LEU A 62 3.90 8.81 -0.53
CA LEU A 62 4.74 9.88 -1.08
C LEU A 62 3.86 11.04 -1.57
N TRP A 63 4.08 12.25 -1.07
CA TRP A 63 3.26 13.41 -1.43
C TRP A 63 4.11 14.65 -1.74
N ASN A 64 3.51 15.61 -2.44
CA ASN A 64 4.18 16.85 -2.91
C ASN A 64 5.48 16.57 -3.70
N PHE A 65 5.56 15.43 -4.39
CA PHE A 65 6.81 14.90 -4.92
C PHE A 65 7.39 15.70 -6.09
N SER A 66 6.56 16.44 -6.85
CA SER A 66 7.06 17.36 -7.88
C SER A 66 7.68 18.65 -7.34
N ARG A 67 7.58 18.96 -6.04
CA ARG A 67 8.12 20.21 -5.45
C ARG A 67 9.08 19.94 -4.31
N GLU A 68 8.59 19.30 -3.26
CA GLU A 68 9.36 18.97 -2.05
C GLU A 68 8.81 17.62 -1.56
N PRO A 69 9.40 16.49 -2.03
CA PRO A 69 8.89 15.16 -1.74
C PRO A 69 8.92 14.91 -0.24
N LYS A 70 7.76 14.53 0.29
CA LYS A 70 7.57 14.15 1.69
C LYS A 70 6.93 12.79 1.75
N ALA A 71 7.32 12.02 2.76
CA ALA A 71 6.80 10.67 2.92
C ALA A 71 6.52 10.32 4.38
N PHE A 72 5.56 9.41 4.55
CA PHE A 72 5.32 8.71 5.81
C PHE A 72 4.88 7.28 5.51
N GLU A 73 4.94 6.44 6.54
CA GLU A 73 4.53 5.04 6.47
C GLU A 73 3.35 4.80 7.40
N LEU A 74 2.41 3.96 6.97
CA LEU A 74 1.36 3.41 7.83
C LEU A 74 1.54 1.90 7.92
N TYR A 75 1.41 1.39 9.13
CA TYR A 75 1.49 -0.04 9.42
C TYR A 75 0.09 -0.56 9.74
N PRO A 76 -0.25 -1.80 9.37
CA PRO A 76 -1.52 -2.41 9.74
C PRO A 76 -1.73 -2.48 11.27
N PRO A 77 -2.99 -2.44 11.74
CA PRO A 77 -4.23 -2.45 10.95
C PRO A 77 -4.56 -1.06 10.37
N LEU A 78 -4.92 -1.01 9.08
CA LEU A 78 -5.09 0.27 8.37
C LEU A 78 -6.34 1.05 8.80
N ASP A 79 -7.36 0.38 9.32
CA ASP A 79 -8.58 1.00 9.83
C ASP A 79 -8.35 1.87 11.08
N ALA A 80 -7.23 1.69 11.77
CA ALA A 80 -6.78 2.60 12.82
C ALA A 80 -6.27 3.95 12.28
N HIS A 81 -5.94 4.04 10.99
CA HIS A 81 -5.30 5.19 10.37
C HIS A 81 -6.15 5.87 9.29
N VAL A 82 -7.00 5.11 8.60
CA VAL A 82 -7.80 5.61 7.47
C VAL A 82 -9.23 5.06 7.52
N SER A 83 -10.16 5.82 6.93
CA SER A 83 -11.53 5.34 6.68
C SER A 83 -11.60 4.67 5.31
N LEU A 84 -12.11 3.44 5.27
CA LEU A 84 -12.27 2.67 4.04
C LEU A 84 -13.71 2.80 3.53
N THR A 85 -13.86 3.23 2.27
CA THR A 85 -15.15 3.27 1.57
C THR A 85 -15.07 2.38 0.34
N ALA A 86 -16.03 1.47 0.18
CA ALA A 86 -16.11 0.64 -1.01
C ALA A 86 -16.44 1.51 -2.24
N ILE A 87 -15.60 1.44 -3.28
CA ILE A 87 -15.74 2.21 -4.52
C ILE A 87 -15.96 1.33 -5.76
N THR A 88 -15.75 0.02 -5.66
CA THR A 88 -15.83 -0.92 -6.79
C THR A 88 -16.33 -2.28 -6.31
N PHE A 89 -17.17 -2.95 -7.11
CA PHE A 89 -17.73 -4.27 -6.83
C PHE A 89 -17.34 -5.26 -7.94
N GLN A 90 -17.07 -6.51 -7.57
CA GLN A 90 -16.86 -7.63 -8.49
C GLN A 90 -18.13 -8.49 -8.56
N ALA A 91 -18.58 -8.81 -9.77
CA ALA A 91 -19.66 -9.77 -9.98
C ALA A 91 -19.09 -11.17 -10.28
N SER A 92 -19.82 -12.21 -9.90
CA SER A 92 -19.50 -13.61 -10.23
C SER A 92 -20.80 -14.39 -10.44
N PHE A 93 -20.75 -15.43 -11.27
CA PHE A 93 -21.89 -16.33 -11.47
C PHE A 93 -22.15 -17.13 -10.19
N LEU A 94 -23.42 -17.48 -9.97
CA LEU A 94 -23.85 -18.36 -8.89
C LEU A 94 -23.39 -19.80 -9.12
#